data_AF-A0A957YYG2-F1
#
_entry.id   AF-A0A957YYG2-F1
#
_cell.length_a   1.000
_cell.length_b   1.000
_cell.length_c   1.000
_cell.angle_alpha   90.00
_cell.angle_beta   90.00
_cell.angle_gamma   90.00
#
_symmetry.space_group_name_H-M   'P 1'
#
loop_
_entity.id
_entity.type
_entity.pdbx_description
1 polymer ?
#
loop_
_entity_poly.entity_id
_entity_poly.type
_entity_poly.pdbx_seq_one_letter_code
_entity_poly.pdbx_strand_id
1 'polypeptide(L)'
;PLVGNLPPDSNGMTSAVTSAPSALHNTAAITTAAVTAMVPIVVPSPNRPVSSTVTAAVTTIPVNGVDAGTTTPNAAPGVTVTVSPPALLDVAATWDDVQYYYQNGDWGEARWNLITMLSAKDGIRDLALNNISPALQAQQIYRELTGNPTALYWRQWLDAFTVDEISLTLADIYMGLANEDIVNASDLSTLSEQTADYLLAAAVGRPNGDTVRQLSAELSRYLLANEQQRVAQLDGLVNAYLVYANEREAQGAHCVSFQALTAAHQLAGDRVPSDLLRQYETTCRNVVTAQTTAPAENPLNGTIYYSSEQDGRYTIWRVPVTNPESVASVINNASQPSLLGNRLAFYSRRSDSEGLSGVELDHSVDPNERFPRYTNNVEDARESPARWNPTGTLLVFSSTDGDRKDRLYTTPTTFSRVKDVVIEGEDPVWSPDGKYILYRDVGADGNMPGLVLRSFDTGLSQRLTHGDDRRPIW
;
A
#
# COMPACT_ATOMS: atom_id res chain seq x y z
N PRO A 1 -27.61 60.84 -18.34
CA PRO A 1 -27.84 59.78 -17.32
C PRO A 1 -27.19 58.48 -17.81
N LEU A 2 -26.02 58.15 -17.26
CA LEU A 2 -25.01 57.37 -17.98
C LEU A 2 -25.15 55.85 -17.80
N VAL A 3 -25.30 55.17 -18.93
CA VAL A 3 -24.81 53.81 -19.19
C VAL A 3 -23.73 53.96 -20.28
N GLY A 4 -22.61 53.23 -20.20
CA GLY A 4 -21.49 53.35 -21.12
C GLY A 4 -20.68 52.06 -21.24
N ASN A 5 -20.23 51.75 -22.45
CA ASN A 5 -19.66 50.46 -22.86
C ASN A 5 -18.11 50.38 -22.78
N LEU A 6 -17.62 49.14 -22.92
CA LEU A 6 -16.28 48.68 -23.35
C LEU A 6 -15.83 49.28 -24.72
N PRO A 7 -14.67 48.89 -25.32
CA PRO A 7 -13.25 48.80 -24.88
C PRO A 7 -12.39 49.61 -25.91
N PRO A 8 -11.24 49.16 -26.52
CA PRO A 8 -10.03 48.42 -26.09
C PRO A 8 -8.71 49.23 -26.32
N ASP A 9 -7.49 48.68 -26.09
CA ASP A 9 -6.33 48.75 -27.02
C ASP A 9 -5.02 48.07 -26.52
N SER A 10 -3.93 48.17 -27.30
CA SER A 10 -3.10 47.05 -27.81
C SER A 10 -1.60 47.39 -28.06
N ASN A 11 -0.74 46.36 -28.25
CA ASN A 11 0.69 46.40 -28.72
C ASN A 11 1.74 47.04 -27.75
N GLY A 12 3.06 46.76 -27.77
CA GLY A 12 3.89 45.74 -28.46
C GLY A 12 5.43 45.99 -28.36
N MET A 13 6.24 44.92 -28.52
CA MET A 13 7.65 44.85 -29.02
C MET A 13 8.95 45.28 -28.24
N THR A 14 9.92 44.32 -28.23
CA THR A 14 11.39 44.38 -28.50
C THR A 14 12.48 44.97 -27.57
N SER A 15 13.32 44.06 -27.03
CA SER A 15 14.82 43.98 -26.99
C SER A 15 15.76 45.21 -26.91
N ALA A 16 16.77 45.15 -26.02
CA ALA A 16 18.19 45.48 -26.30
C ALA A 16 19.18 45.00 -25.18
N VAL A 17 20.48 44.88 -25.50
CA VAL A 17 21.60 44.40 -24.65
C VAL A 17 22.61 45.52 -24.37
N THR A 18 23.24 45.58 -23.18
CA THR A 18 24.52 46.31 -22.93
C THR A 18 25.30 45.77 -21.70
N SER A 19 26.59 46.14 -21.59
CA SER A 19 27.65 45.55 -20.73
C SER A 19 28.76 46.58 -20.45
N ALA A 20 29.61 46.59 -19.41
CA ALA A 20 29.82 45.85 -18.13
C ALA A 20 30.72 46.79 -17.25
N PRO A 21 31.84 46.45 -16.52
CA PRO A 21 32.40 45.20 -15.98
C PRO A 21 32.93 45.26 -14.50
N SER A 22 33.43 44.12 -14.00
CA SER A 22 34.55 43.94 -13.02
C SER A 22 34.48 44.42 -11.55
N ALA A 23 34.56 43.47 -10.61
CA ALA A 23 35.58 43.43 -9.54
C ALA A 23 35.69 42.01 -8.91
N LEU A 24 36.91 41.48 -8.74
CA LEU A 24 37.16 40.16 -8.14
C LEU A 24 37.27 40.24 -6.60
N HIS A 25 36.86 39.17 -5.90
CA HIS A 25 37.51 38.69 -4.67
C HIS A 25 37.57 37.15 -4.68
N ASN A 26 38.77 36.58 -4.60
CA ASN A 26 38.99 35.13 -4.56
C ASN A 26 38.75 34.59 -3.15
N THR A 27 37.89 33.58 -3.02
CA THR A 27 37.91 32.62 -1.91
C THR A 27 38.05 31.22 -2.49
N ALA A 28 39.05 30.47 -2.02
CA ALA A 28 39.34 29.14 -2.54
C ALA A 28 38.28 28.15 -2.04
N ALA A 29 37.52 27.56 -2.95
CA ALA A 29 36.57 26.51 -2.63
C ALA A 29 37.30 25.17 -2.39
N ILE A 30 37.04 24.53 -1.26
CA ILE A 30 37.43 23.14 -1.02
C ILE A 30 36.46 22.25 -1.81
N THR A 31 36.94 21.67 -2.92
CA THR A 31 36.16 20.69 -3.69
C THR A 31 36.30 19.29 -3.11
N THR A 32 35.39 18.89 -2.23
CA THR A 32 35.19 17.48 -1.90
C THR A 32 34.59 16.76 -3.11
N ALA A 33 35.45 16.11 -3.90
CA ALA A 33 35.02 15.14 -4.91
C ALA A 33 34.56 13.86 -4.21
N ALA A 34 33.28 13.51 -4.32
CA ALA A 34 32.77 12.24 -3.86
C ALA A 34 33.30 11.11 -4.77
N VAL A 35 34.17 10.25 -4.24
CA VAL A 35 34.59 9.03 -4.94
C VAL A 35 33.51 7.97 -4.70
N THR A 36 32.67 7.75 -5.71
CA THR A 36 31.66 6.67 -5.69
C THR A 36 32.37 5.32 -5.82
N ALA A 37 32.67 4.68 -4.69
CA ALA A 37 33.12 3.30 -4.68
C ALA A 37 31.96 2.38 -5.06
N MET A 38 32.01 1.76 -6.25
CA MET A 38 31.08 0.69 -6.61
C MET A 38 31.34 -0.54 -5.74
N VAL A 39 30.42 -0.85 -4.84
CA VAL A 39 30.41 -2.10 -4.08
C VAL A 39 29.66 -3.15 -4.92
N PRO A 40 30.21 -4.35 -5.16
CA PRO A 40 29.44 -5.44 -5.76
C PRO A 40 28.35 -5.87 -4.77
N ILE A 41 27.08 -5.73 -5.17
CA ILE A 41 25.94 -6.16 -4.36
C ILE A 41 25.94 -7.69 -4.31
N VAL A 42 26.36 -8.25 -3.17
CA VAL A 42 26.14 -9.66 -2.84
C VAL A 42 24.85 -9.74 -2.02
N VAL A 43 23.75 -10.11 -2.68
CA VAL A 43 22.46 -10.34 -2.03
C VAL A 43 22.54 -11.64 -1.21
N PRO A 44 22.11 -11.69 0.06
CA PRO A 44 22.12 -12.92 0.84
C PRO A 44 21.05 -13.91 0.37
N SER A 45 21.38 -15.20 0.33
CA SER A 45 20.35 -16.26 0.25
C SER A 45 19.67 -16.48 1.61
N PRO A 46 18.41 -16.96 1.68
CA PRO A 46 17.57 -16.82 2.88
C PRO A 46 18.06 -17.50 4.17
N ASN A 47 18.94 -18.51 4.08
CA ASN A 47 19.21 -19.45 5.17
C ASN A 47 20.60 -19.36 5.82
N ARG A 48 21.29 -18.20 5.77
CA ARG A 48 22.46 -17.96 6.65
C ARG A 48 22.76 -16.47 6.88
N PRO A 49 22.90 -16.01 8.13
CA PRO A 49 23.43 -14.68 8.39
C PRO A 49 24.92 -14.63 8.02
N VAL A 50 25.28 -13.77 7.07
CA VAL A 50 26.68 -13.48 6.72
C VAL A 50 27.07 -12.15 7.36
N SER A 51 27.94 -12.19 8.37
CA SER A 51 28.59 -10.99 8.87
C SER A 51 29.68 -10.55 7.88
N SER A 52 29.45 -9.45 7.17
CA SER A 52 30.48 -8.80 6.35
C SER A 52 31.18 -7.70 7.14
N THR A 53 32.51 -7.73 7.20
CA THR A 53 33.32 -6.68 7.84
C THR A 53 33.89 -5.75 6.78
N VAL A 54 33.30 -4.56 6.62
CA VAL A 54 33.84 -3.55 5.71
C VAL A 54 35.00 -2.82 6.36
N THR A 55 36.22 -3.01 5.85
CA THR A 55 37.39 -2.24 6.27
C THR A 55 37.61 -1.10 5.27
N ALA A 56 37.14 0.11 5.62
CA ALA A 56 37.37 1.29 4.79
C ALA A 56 38.81 1.81 4.98
N ALA A 57 39.68 1.55 4.01
CA ALA A 57 41.02 2.16 3.97
C ALA A 57 40.92 3.60 3.43
N VAL A 58 41.19 4.59 4.28
CA VAL A 58 41.27 5.99 3.87
C VAL A 58 42.65 6.26 3.27
N THR A 59 42.78 6.14 1.95
CA THR A 59 43.97 6.62 1.21
C THR A 59 43.87 8.13 0.98
N THR A 60 44.70 8.90 1.66
CA THR A 60 44.95 10.30 1.33
C THR A 60 45.88 10.40 0.11
N ILE A 61 45.49 11.18 -0.90
CA ILE A 61 46.36 11.52 -2.03
C ILE A 61 47.15 12.78 -1.65
N PRO A 62 48.49 12.77 -1.68
CA PRO A 62 49.27 13.96 -1.40
C PRO A 62 49.19 14.96 -2.56
N VAL A 63 48.80 16.20 -2.27
CA VAL A 63 49.02 17.33 -3.18
C VAL A 63 50.44 17.84 -2.93
N ASN A 64 51.23 18.00 -3.99
CA ASN A 64 52.65 18.37 -3.87
C ASN A 64 52.86 19.70 -3.15
N GLY A 65 53.75 19.69 -2.15
CA GLY A 65 54.44 20.89 -1.66
C GLY A 65 54.09 21.36 -0.25
N VAL A 66 54.47 20.59 0.78
CA VAL A 66 55.22 21.01 1.99
C VAL A 66 55.55 19.74 2.78
N ASP A 67 56.76 19.65 3.33
CA ASP A 67 57.27 18.48 4.04
C ASP A 67 57.05 18.57 5.57
N ALA A 68 57.17 17.41 6.23
CA ALA A 68 57.27 17.18 7.70
C ALA A 68 56.00 17.31 8.58
N GLY A 69 55.66 16.22 9.28
CA GLY A 69 54.68 16.21 10.39
C GLY A 69 54.05 14.85 10.71
N THR A 70 54.83 13.83 11.10
CA THR A 70 54.30 12.50 11.44
C THR A 70 53.49 12.49 12.74
N THR A 71 52.17 12.41 12.66
CA THR A 71 51.30 11.91 13.74
C THR A 71 50.26 10.94 13.19
N THR A 72 50.21 9.74 13.75
CA THR A 72 49.22 8.70 13.40
C THR A 72 47.92 8.93 14.17
N PRO A 73 46.76 9.14 13.51
CA PRO A 73 45.47 9.12 14.20
C PRO A 73 45.14 7.68 14.60
N ASN A 74 44.85 7.44 15.88
CA ASN A 74 44.33 6.14 16.33
C ASN A 74 42.98 5.86 15.66
N ALA A 75 42.79 4.64 15.16
CA ALA A 75 41.51 4.21 14.63
C ALA A 75 40.44 4.20 15.74
N ALA A 76 39.35 4.91 15.53
CA ALA A 76 38.16 4.78 16.36
C ALA A 76 37.51 3.40 16.14
N PRO A 77 36.88 2.79 17.17
CA PRO A 77 36.20 1.51 17.01
C PRO A 77 35.06 1.65 15.99
N GLY A 78 35.00 0.72 15.03
CA GLY A 78 34.04 0.77 13.93
C GLY A 78 32.60 0.68 14.43
N VAL A 79 31.80 1.70 14.13
CA VAL A 79 30.36 1.69 14.41
C VAL A 79 29.70 0.66 13.50
N THR A 80 29.22 -0.43 14.09
CA THR A 80 28.41 -1.41 13.37
C THR A 80 26.98 -0.87 13.28
N VAL A 81 26.66 -0.21 12.17
CA VAL A 81 25.30 0.21 11.88
C VAL A 81 24.54 -0.96 11.27
N THR A 82 23.70 -1.62 12.07
CA THR A 82 22.73 -2.59 11.56
C THR A 82 21.63 -1.83 10.83
N VAL A 83 21.83 -1.60 9.52
CA VAL A 83 20.76 -1.09 8.66
C VAL A 83 19.82 -2.24 8.37
N SER A 84 18.72 -2.36 9.10
CA SER A 84 17.58 -3.13 8.61
C SER A 84 17.13 -2.47 7.30
N PRO A 85 17.08 -3.18 6.16
CA PRO A 85 16.50 -2.62 4.97
C PRO A 85 15.02 -2.26 5.24
N PRO A 86 14.45 -1.26 4.56
CA PRO A 86 12.99 -1.17 4.49
C PRO A 86 12.48 -2.52 3.99
N ALA A 87 11.32 -2.97 4.48
CA ALA A 87 10.77 -4.27 4.13
C ALA A 87 10.73 -4.43 2.61
N LEU A 88 11.67 -5.20 2.07
CA LEU A 88 11.68 -5.56 0.66
C LEU A 88 10.45 -6.43 0.46
N LEU A 89 9.60 -6.07 -0.50
CA LEU A 89 8.43 -6.85 -0.85
C LEU A 89 8.89 -8.29 -1.12
N ASP A 90 8.35 -9.25 -0.35
CA ASP A 90 8.63 -10.65 -0.59
C ASP A 90 7.85 -11.09 -1.82
N VAL A 91 8.53 -11.08 -2.97
CA VAL A 91 7.94 -11.37 -4.28
C VAL A 91 7.41 -12.81 -4.36
N ALA A 92 8.00 -13.75 -3.61
CA ALA A 92 7.47 -15.11 -3.55
C ALA A 92 6.19 -15.17 -2.72
N ALA A 93 6.19 -14.62 -1.50
CA ALA A 93 4.98 -14.58 -0.67
C ALA A 93 3.84 -13.79 -1.34
N THR A 94 4.16 -12.67 -2.01
CA THR A 94 3.15 -11.90 -2.77
C THR A 94 2.62 -12.69 -3.96
N TRP A 95 3.41 -13.58 -4.58
CA TRP A 95 2.92 -14.49 -5.62
C TRP A 95 1.99 -15.57 -5.04
N ASP A 96 2.30 -16.10 -3.87
CA ASP A 96 1.42 -17.03 -3.16
C ASP A 96 0.06 -16.36 -2.84
N ASP A 97 0.07 -15.08 -2.42
CA ASP A 97 -1.15 -14.28 -2.24
C ASP A 97 -1.92 -14.10 -3.56
N VAL A 98 -1.23 -13.78 -4.67
CA VAL A 98 -1.85 -13.73 -6.02
C VAL A 98 -2.54 -15.05 -6.35
N GLN A 99 -1.86 -16.19 -6.13
CA GLN A 99 -2.39 -17.51 -6.43
C GLN A 99 -3.56 -17.90 -5.53
N TYR A 100 -3.54 -17.52 -4.25
CA TYR A 100 -4.65 -17.70 -3.32
C TYR A 100 -5.92 -17.00 -3.82
N TYR A 101 -5.85 -15.69 -4.07
CA TYR A 101 -7.02 -14.92 -4.56
C TYR A 101 -7.44 -15.34 -5.97
N TYR A 102 -6.50 -15.65 -6.87
CA TYR A 102 -6.79 -16.19 -8.21
C TYR A 102 -7.58 -17.50 -8.17
N GLN A 103 -7.20 -18.44 -7.29
CA GLN A 103 -7.88 -19.73 -7.15
C GLN A 103 -9.26 -19.60 -6.51
N ASN A 104 -9.50 -18.62 -5.65
CA ASN A 104 -10.82 -18.30 -5.10
C ASN A 104 -11.72 -17.52 -6.07
N GLY A 105 -11.13 -16.90 -7.09
CA GLY A 105 -11.84 -16.04 -8.04
C GLY A 105 -12.08 -14.61 -7.54
N ASP A 106 -11.26 -14.15 -6.58
CA ASP A 106 -11.29 -12.80 -6.02
C ASP A 106 -10.43 -11.85 -6.87
N TRP A 107 -10.88 -11.50 -8.08
CA TRP A 107 -10.00 -10.83 -9.07
C TRP A 107 -9.49 -9.46 -8.65
N GLY A 108 -10.25 -8.72 -7.83
CA GLY A 108 -9.82 -7.43 -7.30
C GLY A 108 -8.54 -7.55 -6.46
N GLU A 109 -8.52 -8.50 -5.54
CA GLU A 109 -7.36 -8.79 -4.67
C GLU A 109 -6.24 -9.48 -5.43
N ALA A 110 -6.56 -10.44 -6.31
CA ALA A 110 -5.56 -11.08 -7.16
C ALA A 110 -4.85 -10.06 -8.07
N ARG A 111 -5.60 -9.10 -8.65
CA ARG A 111 -5.04 -7.97 -9.40
C ARG A 111 -4.20 -7.09 -8.49
N TRP A 112 -4.71 -6.69 -7.33
CA TRP A 112 -3.98 -5.79 -6.42
C TRP A 112 -2.60 -6.38 -6.05
N ASN A 113 -2.56 -7.64 -5.62
CA ASN A 113 -1.32 -8.32 -5.25
C ASN A 113 -0.38 -8.46 -6.45
N LEU A 114 -0.90 -8.78 -7.63
CA LEU A 114 -0.08 -8.93 -8.84
C LEU A 114 0.54 -7.61 -9.28
N ILE A 115 -0.23 -6.52 -9.27
CA ILE A 115 0.29 -5.17 -9.56
C ILE A 115 1.33 -4.74 -8.52
N THR A 116 1.10 -5.03 -7.23
CA THR A 116 2.06 -4.74 -6.15
C THR A 116 3.37 -5.51 -6.34
N MET A 117 3.30 -6.82 -6.59
CA MET A 117 4.45 -7.69 -6.89
C MET A 117 5.30 -7.16 -8.06
N LEU A 118 4.64 -6.77 -9.16
CA LEU A 118 5.30 -6.26 -10.35
C LEU A 118 5.88 -4.85 -10.12
N SER A 119 5.23 -4.02 -9.31
CA SER A 119 5.65 -2.65 -8.98
C SER A 119 6.90 -2.58 -8.07
N ALA A 120 7.38 -3.71 -7.53
CA ALA A 120 8.66 -3.73 -6.82
C ALA A 120 9.89 -3.54 -7.74
N LYS A 121 9.75 -3.77 -9.05
CA LYS A 121 10.78 -3.46 -10.05
C LYS A 121 10.78 -1.95 -10.32
N ASP A 122 11.91 -1.26 -10.15
CA ASP A 122 12.01 0.21 -10.31
C ASP A 122 11.35 0.73 -11.60
N GLY A 123 11.66 0.10 -12.74
CA GLY A 123 11.10 0.49 -14.05
C GLY A 123 9.60 0.26 -14.24
N ILE A 124 8.94 -0.46 -13.33
CA ILE A 124 7.47 -0.61 -13.27
C ILE A 124 6.90 0.35 -12.21
N ARG A 125 7.56 0.49 -11.05
CA ARG A 125 7.17 1.42 -9.98
C ARG A 125 6.98 2.84 -10.52
N ASP A 126 7.91 3.30 -11.34
CA ASP A 126 7.96 4.66 -11.86
C ASP A 126 6.88 4.94 -12.94
N LEU A 127 6.16 3.90 -13.41
CA LEU A 127 5.03 4.03 -14.36
C LEU A 127 3.71 4.43 -13.71
N ALA A 128 3.64 4.45 -12.36
CA ALA A 128 2.42 4.73 -11.60
C ALA A 128 1.21 3.90 -12.08
N LEU A 129 1.37 2.57 -12.16
CA LEU A 129 0.42 1.63 -12.77
C LEU A 129 -1.05 1.76 -12.30
N ASN A 130 -1.30 2.32 -11.12
CA ASN A 130 -2.65 2.53 -10.58
C ASN A 130 -3.37 3.76 -11.19
N ASN A 131 -2.66 4.63 -11.91
CA ASN A 131 -3.16 5.88 -12.48
C ASN A 131 -3.41 5.80 -14.00
N ILE A 132 -3.37 4.60 -14.58
CA ILE A 132 -3.55 4.33 -16.02
C ILE A 132 -4.62 3.26 -16.24
N SER A 133 -5.18 3.17 -17.45
CA SER A 133 -6.24 2.20 -17.74
C SER A 133 -5.73 0.76 -17.62
N PRO A 134 -6.53 -0.20 -17.11
CA PRO A 134 -6.27 -1.64 -17.18
C PRO A 134 -5.58 -2.15 -18.46
N ALA A 135 -6.00 -1.71 -19.66
CA ALA A 135 -5.40 -2.15 -20.91
C ALA A 135 -3.97 -1.63 -21.11
N LEU A 136 -3.70 -0.36 -20.74
CA LEU A 136 -2.35 0.20 -20.78
C LEU A 136 -1.46 -0.41 -19.69
N GLN A 137 -2.02 -0.66 -18.51
CA GLN A 137 -1.36 -1.36 -17.40
C GLN A 137 -0.92 -2.77 -17.82
N ALA A 138 -1.83 -3.58 -18.36
CA ALA A 138 -1.54 -4.92 -18.89
C ALA A 138 -0.45 -4.87 -19.99
N GLN A 139 -0.55 -3.90 -20.91
CA GLN A 139 0.44 -3.73 -21.98
C GLN A 139 1.84 -3.41 -21.44
N GLN A 140 1.96 -2.55 -20.43
CA GLN A 140 3.25 -2.20 -19.82
C GLN A 140 3.84 -3.41 -19.09
N ILE A 141 3.04 -4.09 -18.26
CA ILE A 141 3.43 -5.30 -17.53
C ILE A 141 3.96 -6.37 -18.49
N TYR A 142 3.20 -6.69 -19.53
CA TYR A 142 3.58 -7.72 -20.48
C TYR A 142 4.89 -7.39 -21.21
N ARG A 143 5.07 -6.12 -21.63
CA ARG A 143 6.34 -5.66 -22.24
C ARG A 143 7.52 -5.80 -21.28
N GLU A 144 7.34 -5.46 -20.01
CA GLU A 144 8.40 -5.49 -19.00
C GLU A 144 8.77 -6.92 -18.53
N LEU A 145 7.84 -7.87 -18.64
CA LEU A 145 8.07 -9.30 -18.40
C LEU A 145 8.73 -9.98 -19.61
N THR A 146 8.22 -9.76 -20.82
CA THR A 146 8.72 -10.45 -22.03
C THR A 146 9.89 -9.75 -22.72
N GLY A 147 10.12 -8.46 -22.49
CA GLY A 147 11.25 -7.72 -23.04
C GLY A 147 12.59 -8.12 -22.45
N ASN A 148 12.63 -8.60 -21.20
CA ASN A 148 13.81 -9.21 -20.59
C ASN A 148 13.45 -10.20 -19.46
N PRO A 149 12.91 -11.39 -19.79
CA PRO A 149 12.48 -12.39 -18.80
C PRO A 149 13.65 -12.95 -17.99
N THR A 150 14.90 -12.76 -18.46
CA THR A 150 16.12 -13.17 -17.75
C THR A 150 16.86 -12.00 -17.10
N ALA A 151 16.20 -10.85 -16.89
CA ALA A 151 16.79 -9.77 -16.10
C ALA A 151 17.23 -10.30 -14.72
N LEU A 152 18.37 -9.83 -14.20
CA LEU A 152 18.93 -10.32 -12.93
C LEU A 152 17.93 -10.27 -11.77
N TYR A 153 17.04 -9.27 -11.78
CA TYR A 153 15.94 -9.12 -10.84
C TYR A 153 14.94 -10.29 -10.85
N TRP A 154 14.52 -10.77 -12.02
CA TRP A 154 13.54 -11.87 -12.11
C TRP A 154 14.17 -13.26 -11.91
N ARG A 155 15.45 -13.44 -12.22
CA ARG A 155 16.12 -14.76 -12.16
C ARG A 155 16.03 -15.45 -10.81
N GLN A 156 16.02 -14.68 -9.71
CA GLN A 156 15.96 -15.24 -8.36
C GLN A 156 14.56 -15.75 -7.96
N TRP A 157 13.54 -15.48 -8.79
CA TRP A 157 12.14 -15.87 -8.55
C TRP A 157 11.60 -16.85 -9.62
N LEU A 158 12.43 -17.26 -10.60
CA LEU A 158 12.01 -18.20 -11.66
C LEU A 158 11.67 -19.61 -11.15
N ASP A 159 12.10 -19.95 -9.93
CA ASP A 159 11.71 -21.20 -9.25
C ASP A 159 10.30 -21.10 -8.60
N ALA A 160 9.75 -19.89 -8.43
CA ALA A 160 8.41 -19.64 -7.89
C ALA A 160 7.36 -19.42 -8.99
N PHE A 161 7.75 -18.83 -10.13
CA PHE A 161 6.86 -18.61 -11.27
C PHE A 161 7.59 -18.42 -12.60
N THR A 162 6.87 -18.72 -13.69
CA THR A 162 7.27 -18.41 -15.06
C THR A 162 6.55 -17.17 -15.60
N VAL A 163 7.09 -16.58 -16.67
CA VAL A 163 6.45 -15.45 -17.37
C VAL A 163 5.14 -15.86 -18.04
N ASP A 164 5.00 -17.12 -18.48
CA ASP A 164 3.78 -17.62 -19.11
C ASP A 164 2.65 -17.80 -18.08
N GLU A 165 2.97 -18.22 -16.85
CA GLU A 165 2.04 -18.28 -15.71
C GLU A 165 1.58 -16.88 -15.28
N ILE A 166 2.49 -15.92 -15.07
CA ILE A 166 2.09 -14.52 -14.80
C ILE A 166 1.19 -13.99 -15.93
N SER A 167 1.58 -14.23 -17.19
CA SER A 167 0.78 -13.79 -18.34
C SER A 167 -0.54 -14.53 -18.48
N LEU A 168 -0.73 -15.67 -17.80
CA LEU A 168 -2.00 -16.40 -17.72
C LEU A 168 -2.89 -15.80 -16.65
N THR A 169 -2.38 -15.75 -15.44
CA THR A 169 -3.07 -15.20 -14.27
C THR A 169 -3.51 -13.76 -14.53
N LEU A 170 -2.66 -12.93 -15.17
CA LEU A 170 -3.04 -11.57 -15.57
C LEU A 170 -4.21 -11.53 -16.56
N ALA A 171 -4.20 -12.40 -17.59
CA ALA A 171 -5.26 -12.44 -18.61
C ALA A 171 -6.59 -12.95 -18.03
N ASP A 172 -6.53 -14.02 -17.24
CA ASP A 172 -7.69 -14.59 -16.54
C ASP A 172 -8.26 -13.60 -15.51
N ILE A 173 -7.43 -12.85 -14.77
CA ILE A 173 -7.86 -11.80 -13.83
C ILE A 173 -8.69 -10.72 -14.53
N TYR A 174 -8.22 -10.17 -15.65
CA TYR A 174 -8.98 -9.13 -16.37
C TYR A 174 -10.23 -9.69 -17.05
N MET A 175 -10.20 -10.94 -17.53
CA MET A 175 -11.40 -11.62 -18.01
C MET A 175 -12.41 -11.84 -16.88
N GLY A 176 -11.94 -12.19 -15.68
CA GLY A 176 -12.72 -12.30 -14.46
C GLY A 176 -13.41 -11.01 -14.07
N LEU A 177 -12.68 -9.89 -14.01
CA LEU A 177 -13.25 -8.56 -13.73
C LEU A 177 -14.33 -8.16 -14.75
N ALA A 178 -14.12 -8.46 -16.04
CA ALA A 178 -15.15 -8.21 -17.07
C ALA A 178 -16.38 -9.12 -16.89
N ASN A 179 -16.20 -10.37 -16.44
CA ASN A 179 -17.29 -11.29 -16.13
C ASN A 179 -18.08 -10.87 -14.88
N GLU A 180 -17.42 -10.32 -13.86
CA GLU A 180 -18.08 -9.74 -12.67
C GLU A 180 -18.95 -8.54 -13.05
N ASP A 181 -18.44 -7.62 -13.88
CA ASP A 181 -19.23 -6.50 -14.42
C ASP A 181 -20.50 -6.99 -15.13
N ILE A 182 -20.38 -8.05 -15.94
CA ILE A 182 -21.50 -8.67 -16.66
C ILE A 182 -22.53 -9.30 -15.72
N VAL A 183 -22.08 -10.06 -14.73
CA VAL A 183 -22.96 -10.73 -13.74
C VAL A 183 -23.68 -9.71 -12.85
N ASN A 184 -23.01 -8.61 -12.50
CA ASN A 184 -23.57 -7.54 -11.67
C ASN A 184 -24.44 -6.54 -12.47
N ALA A 185 -24.40 -6.56 -13.80
CA ALA A 185 -25.18 -5.65 -14.63
C ALA A 185 -26.69 -5.94 -14.57
N SER A 186 -27.47 -4.97 -14.09
CA SER A 186 -28.94 -4.99 -14.17
C SER A 186 -29.48 -4.74 -15.58
N ASP A 187 -28.68 -4.09 -16.43
CA ASP A 187 -28.92 -3.91 -17.87
C ASP A 187 -27.57 -3.93 -18.60
N LEU A 188 -27.43 -4.83 -19.58
CA LEU A 188 -26.22 -4.96 -20.40
C LEU A 188 -25.93 -3.70 -21.23
N SER A 189 -26.93 -2.84 -21.47
CA SER A 189 -26.73 -1.54 -22.13
C SER A 189 -26.00 -0.51 -21.26
N THR A 190 -25.92 -0.76 -19.95
CA THR A 190 -25.23 0.11 -18.97
C THR A 190 -23.82 -0.36 -18.60
N LEU A 191 -23.31 -1.41 -19.26
CA LEU A 191 -21.92 -1.84 -19.11
C LEU A 191 -20.96 -0.71 -19.48
N SER A 192 -19.90 -0.57 -18.70
CA SER A 192 -19.08 0.63 -18.67
C SER A 192 -17.90 0.59 -19.66
N GLU A 193 -17.28 1.74 -19.91
CA GLU A 193 -15.99 1.79 -20.63
C GLU A 193 -14.90 0.96 -19.92
N GLN A 194 -14.99 0.80 -18.60
CA GLN A 194 -14.06 0.00 -17.79
C GLN A 194 -14.16 -1.50 -18.14
N THR A 195 -15.36 -2.02 -18.38
CA THR A 195 -15.56 -3.41 -18.83
C THR A 195 -14.87 -3.65 -20.18
N ALA A 196 -14.98 -2.70 -21.11
CA ALA A 196 -14.29 -2.78 -22.40
C ALA A 196 -12.76 -2.72 -22.25
N ASP A 197 -12.25 -1.89 -21.33
CA ASP A 197 -10.81 -1.79 -21.05
C ASP A 197 -10.26 -3.06 -20.36
N TYR A 198 -11.05 -3.73 -19.50
CA TYR A 198 -10.73 -5.07 -18.99
C TYR A 198 -10.66 -6.13 -20.10
N LEU A 199 -11.59 -6.13 -21.05
CA LEU A 199 -11.53 -7.07 -22.19
C LEU A 199 -10.29 -6.83 -23.06
N LEU A 200 -9.92 -5.56 -23.29
CA LEU A 200 -8.68 -5.20 -23.97
C LEU A 200 -7.44 -5.66 -23.17
N ALA A 201 -7.45 -5.48 -21.84
CA ALA A 201 -6.38 -5.92 -20.95
C ALA A 201 -6.20 -7.44 -20.96
N ALA A 202 -7.30 -8.20 -20.87
CA ALA A 202 -7.31 -9.66 -20.98
C ALA A 202 -6.79 -10.18 -22.34
N ALA A 203 -6.86 -9.34 -23.39
CA ALA A 203 -6.37 -9.70 -24.71
C ALA A 203 -4.86 -9.42 -24.94
N VAL A 204 -4.18 -8.79 -23.97
CA VAL A 204 -2.76 -8.44 -24.07
C VAL A 204 -1.87 -9.69 -23.93
N GLY A 205 -0.82 -9.77 -24.76
CA GLY A 205 0.39 -10.50 -24.39
C GLY A 205 0.43 -12.01 -24.68
N ARG A 206 -0.48 -12.53 -25.50
CA ARG A 206 -0.58 -13.99 -25.70
C ARG A 206 -0.40 -14.46 -27.14
N PRO A 207 0.72 -14.18 -27.84
CA PRO A 207 0.80 -14.22 -29.31
C PRO A 207 0.21 -15.47 -30.01
N ASN A 208 0.40 -16.68 -29.48
CA ASN A 208 -0.07 -17.93 -30.09
C ASN A 208 -1.25 -18.54 -29.33
N GLY A 209 -2.37 -18.77 -30.03
CA GLY A 209 -3.48 -19.65 -29.61
C GLY A 209 -3.94 -19.50 -28.17
N ASP A 210 -4.77 -18.48 -27.89
CA ASP A 210 -5.13 -18.13 -26.52
C ASP A 210 -6.63 -17.88 -26.42
N THR A 211 -7.32 -18.77 -25.71
CA THR A 211 -8.78 -18.79 -25.63
C THR A 211 -9.33 -17.55 -24.94
N VAL A 212 -8.55 -16.92 -24.04
CA VAL A 212 -8.87 -15.63 -23.40
C VAL A 212 -8.99 -14.52 -24.45
N ARG A 213 -8.01 -14.39 -25.36
CA ARG A 213 -8.10 -13.44 -26.50
C ARG A 213 -9.29 -13.71 -27.40
N GLN A 214 -9.60 -14.98 -27.70
CA GLN A 214 -10.75 -15.31 -28.55
C GLN A 214 -12.07 -14.92 -27.86
N LEU A 215 -12.24 -15.30 -26.60
CA LEU A 215 -13.41 -14.94 -25.80
C LEU A 215 -13.54 -13.42 -25.68
N SER A 216 -12.46 -12.70 -25.37
CA SER A 216 -12.45 -11.23 -25.30
C SER A 216 -12.89 -10.60 -26.62
N ALA A 217 -12.43 -11.12 -27.76
CA ALA A 217 -12.80 -10.60 -29.08
C ALA A 217 -14.25 -10.92 -29.50
N GLU A 218 -14.79 -12.09 -29.13
CA GLU A 218 -16.21 -12.43 -29.32
C GLU A 218 -17.10 -11.56 -28.41
N LEU A 219 -16.75 -11.46 -27.13
CA LEU A 219 -17.49 -10.70 -26.12
C LEU A 219 -17.49 -9.20 -26.42
N SER A 220 -16.33 -8.64 -26.80
CA SER A 220 -16.23 -7.24 -27.27
C SER A 220 -17.13 -6.98 -28.49
N ARG A 221 -17.22 -7.93 -29.43
CA ARG A 221 -18.14 -7.83 -30.58
C ARG A 221 -19.60 -7.91 -30.16
N TYR A 222 -19.93 -8.75 -29.18
CA TYR A 222 -21.28 -8.87 -28.64
C TYR A 222 -21.74 -7.62 -27.89
N LEU A 223 -20.87 -7.03 -27.06
CA LEU A 223 -21.20 -5.80 -26.31
C LEU A 223 -21.41 -4.59 -27.24
N LEU A 224 -20.63 -4.50 -28.31
CA LEU A 224 -20.76 -3.44 -29.33
C LEU A 224 -21.86 -3.72 -30.39
N ALA A 225 -22.44 -4.93 -30.40
CA ALA A 225 -23.46 -5.32 -31.37
C ALA A 225 -24.84 -4.75 -31.04
N ASN A 226 -25.63 -4.47 -32.09
CA ASN A 226 -27.05 -4.16 -31.92
C ASN A 226 -27.86 -5.43 -31.54
N GLU A 227 -29.13 -5.26 -31.16
CA GLU A 227 -29.98 -6.35 -30.67
C GLU A 227 -30.06 -7.56 -31.64
N GLN A 228 -30.27 -7.33 -32.94
CA GLN A 228 -30.31 -8.41 -33.94
C GLN A 228 -28.96 -9.12 -34.08
N GLN A 229 -27.86 -8.36 -34.05
CA GLN A 229 -26.51 -8.91 -34.12
C GLN A 229 -26.17 -9.72 -32.86
N ARG A 230 -26.56 -9.26 -31.66
CA ARG A 230 -26.38 -10.00 -30.41
C ARG A 230 -27.07 -11.35 -30.45
N VAL A 231 -28.35 -11.40 -30.83
CA VAL A 231 -29.10 -12.66 -30.97
C VAL A 231 -28.42 -13.63 -31.93
N ALA A 232 -27.87 -13.14 -33.04
CA ALA A 232 -27.15 -13.97 -34.02
C ALA A 232 -25.76 -14.44 -33.56
N GLN A 233 -25.17 -13.80 -32.54
CA GLN A 233 -23.84 -14.12 -32.00
C GLN A 233 -23.88 -15.01 -30.75
N LEU A 234 -25.03 -15.14 -30.07
CA LEU A 234 -25.17 -15.86 -28.79
C LEU A 234 -24.55 -17.25 -28.80
N ASP A 235 -24.84 -18.08 -29.81
CA ASP A 235 -24.36 -19.47 -29.84
C ASP A 235 -22.82 -19.53 -30.02
N GLY A 236 -22.24 -18.60 -30.77
CA GLY A 236 -20.79 -18.47 -30.93
C GLY A 236 -20.10 -17.96 -29.65
N LEU A 237 -20.73 -17.00 -28.95
CA LEU A 237 -20.24 -16.49 -27.68
C LEU A 237 -20.31 -17.54 -26.57
N VAL A 238 -21.43 -18.25 -26.44
CA VAL A 238 -21.58 -19.39 -25.51
C VAL A 238 -20.54 -20.46 -25.81
N ASN A 239 -20.27 -20.78 -27.08
CA ASN A 239 -19.21 -21.70 -27.44
C ASN A 239 -17.81 -21.18 -27.01
N ALA A 240 -17.51 -19.88 -27.18
CA ALA A 240 -16.25 -19.30 -26.74
C ALA A 240 -16.07 -19.38 -25.20
N TYR A 241 -17.14 -19.09 -24.44
CA TYR A 241 -17.15 -19.28 -22.98
C TYR A 241 -16.98 -20.74 -22.57
N LEU A 242 -17.63 -21.67 -23.27
CA LEU A 242 -17.48 -23.11 -23.00
C LEU A 242 -16.05 -23.59 -23.28
N VAL A 243 -15.41 -23.16 -24.37
CA VAL A 243 -14.02 -23.53 -24.66
C VAL A 243 -13.09 -22.94 -23.59
N TYR A 244 -13.28 -21.68 -23.19
CA TYR A 244 -12.51 -21.06 -22.09
C TYR A 244 -12.68 -21.84 -20.80
N ALA A 245 -13.92 -22.02 -20.33
CA ALA A 245 -14.20 -22.66 -19.05
C ALA A 245 -13.71 -24.11 -19.00
N ASN A 246 -13.84 -24.91 -20.07
CA ASN A 246 -13.28 -26.26 -20.11
C ASN A 246 -11.74 -26.28 -20.08
N GLU A 247 -11.08 -25.30 -20.72
CA GLU A 247 -9.62 -25.19 -20.70
C GLU A 247 -9.10 -24.81 -19.32
N ARG A 248 -9.75 -23.83 -18.66
CA ARG A 248 -9.48 -23.43 -17.28
C ARG A 248 -9.70 -24.60 -16.30
N GLU A 249 -10.79 -25.34 -16.46
CA GLU A 249 -11.12 -26.51 -15.63
C GLU A 249 -10.08 -27.62 -15.76
N ALA A 250 -9.58 -27.89 -16.97
CA ALA A 250 -8.50 -28.84 -17.22
C ALA A 250 -7.14 -28.40 -16.63
N GLN A 251 -6.97 -27.10 -16.34
CA GLN A 251 -5.79 -26.52 -15.68
C GLN A 251 -5.97 -26.37 -14.16
N GLY A 252 -7.11 -26.82 -13.60
CA GLY A 252 -7.41 -26.70 -12.17
C GLY A 252 -7.90 -25.32 -11.71
N ALA A 253 -8.16 -24.40 -12.64
CA ALA A 253 -8.60 -23.04 -12.36
C ALA A 253 -10.12 -22.96 -12.14
N HIS A 254 -10.64 -23.79 -11.23
CA HIS A 254 -12.06 -24.12 -11.09
C HIS A 254 -13.00 -22.90 -10.92
N CYS A 255 -12.59 -21.89 -10.15
CA CYS A 255 -13.40 -20.69 -9.97
C CYS A 255 -13.37 -19.75 -11.18
N VAL A 256 -12.27 -19.71 -11.96
CA VAL A 256 -12.25 -19.06 -13.29
C VAL A 256 -13.30 -19.70 -14.20
N SER A 257 -13.32 -21.04 -14.24
CA SER A 257 -14.27 -21.82 -15.05
C SER A 257 -15.72 -21.52 -14.68
N PHE A 258 -16.03 -21.56 -13.38
CA PHE A 258 -17.39 -21.35 -12.87
C PHE A 258 -17.90 -19.94 -13.20
N GLN A 259 -17.14 -18.90 -12.86
CA GLN A 259 -17.59 -17.53 -13.06
C GLN A 259 -17.73 -17.17 -14.55
N ALA A 260 -16.90 -17.74 -15.42
CA ALA A 260 -17.06 -17.62 -16.86
C ALA A 260 -18.40 -18.21 -17.36
N LEU A 261 -18.80 -19.39 -16.87
CA LEU A 261 -20.11 -19.96 -17.19
C LEU A 261 -21.27 -19.16 -16.59
N THR A 262 -21.07 -18.53 -15.43
CA THR A 262 -22.06 -17.62 -14.81
C THR A 262 -22.29 -16.39 -15.69
N ALA A 263 -21.22 -15.74 -16.18
CA ALA A 263 -21.33 -14.63 -17.13
C ALA A 263 -21.96 -15.06 -18.46
N ALA A 264 -21.60 -16.24 -18.99
CA ALA A 264 -22.24 -16.81 -20.16
C ALA A 264 -23.75 -17.04 -19.96
N HIS A 265 -24.17 -17.52 -18.78
CA HIS A 265 -25.58 -17.73 -18.43
C HIS A 265 -26.33 -16.40 -18.30
N GLN A 266 -25.72 -15.38 -17.70
CA GLN A 266 -26.30 -14.01 -17.63
C GLN A 266 -26.54 -13.40 -19.02
N LEU A 267 -25.65 -13.68 -19.98
CA LEU A 267 -25.76 -13.16 -21.36
C LEU A 267 -26.72 -13.98 -22.25
N ALA A 268 -26.85 -15.29 -22.02
CA ALA A 268 -27.45 -16.22 -22.97
C ALA A 268 -28.61 -17.08 -22.42
N GLY A 269 -28.86 -17.02 -21.10
CA GLY A 269 -29.88 -17.79 -20.39
C GLY A 269 -29.67 -19.30 -20.48
N ASP A 270 -30.77 -20.02 -20.72
CA ASP A 270 -30.84 -21.49 -20.81
C ASP A 270 -29.98 -22.13 -21.91
N ARG A 271 -29.32 -21.33 -22.75
CA ARG A 271 -28.25 -21.81 -23.66
C ARG A 271 -27.05 -22.39 -22.90
N VAL A 272 -26.82 -21.93 -21.66
CA VAL A 272 -25.88 -22.55 -20.73
C VAL A 272 -26.66 -23.52 -19.84
N PRO A 273 -26.45 -24.85 -19.93
CA PRO A 273 -27.21 -25.81 -19.14
C PRO A 273 -26.99 -25.63 -17.64
N SER A 274 -28.07 -25.51 -16.87
CA SER A 274 -28.01 -25.30 -15.41
C SER A 274 -27.32 -26.44 -14.65
N ASP A 275 -27.30 -27.66 -15.21
CA ASP A 275 -26.58 -28.80 -14.65
C ASP A 275 -25.06 -28.63 -14.75
N LEU A 276 -24.57 -28.08 -15.87
CA LEU A 276 -23.16 -27.76 -16.08
C LEU A 276 -22.71 -26.63 -15.14
N LEU A 277 -23.54 -25.59 -14.99
CA LEU A 277 -23.27 -24.48 -14.08
C LEU A 277 -23.14 -24.98 -12.62
N ARG A 278 -24.07 -25.83 -12.15
CA ARG A 278 -24.01 -26.44 -10.80
C ARG A 278 -22.82 -27.38 -10.60
N GLN A 279 -22.37 -28.07 -11.65
CA GLN A 279 -21.15 -28.89 -11.59
C GLN A 279 -19.93 -28.01 -11.31
N TYR A 280 -19.77 -26.91 -12.06
CA TYR A 280 -18.63 -26.00 -11.94
C TYR A 280 -18.68 -25.18 -10.63
N GLU A 281 -19.88 -24.78 -10.19
CA GLU A 281 -20.09 -24.19 -8.86
C GLU A 281 -19.59 -25.13 -7.75
N THR A 282 -19.86 -26.43 -7.89
CA THR A 282 -19.44 -27.44 -6.91
C THR A 282 -17.92 -27.64 -6.92
N THR A 283 -17.25 -27.66 -8.08
CA THR A 283 -15.79 -27.78 -8.14
C THR A 283 -15.10 -26.55 -7.56
N CYS A 284 -15.52 -25.33 -7.93
CA CYS A 284 -15.03 -24.09 -7.34
C CYS A 284 -15.23 -24.07 -5.81
N ARG A 285 -16.45 -24.33 -5.31
CA ARG A 285 -16.74 -24.30 -3.86
C ARG A 285 -15.88 -25.29 -3.07
N ASN A 286 -15.56 -26.46 -3.63
CA ASN A 286 -14.68 -27.43 -3.00
C ASN A 286 -13.24 -26.92 -2.86
N VAL A 287 -12.72 -26.17 -3.84
CA VAL A 287 -11.39 -25.55 -3.78
C VAL A 287 -11.35 -24.48 -2.69
N VAL A 288 -12.29 -23.53 -2.69
CA VAL A 288 -12.37 -22.47 -1.67
C VAL A 288 -12.50 -23.06 -0.26
N THR A 289 -13.30 -24.12 -0.11
CA THR A 289 -13.45 -24.84 1.17
C THR A 289 -12.16 -25.53 1.58
N ALA A 290 -11.43 -26.15 0.64
CA ALA A 290 -10.16 -26.82 0.92
C ALA A 290 -9.07 -25.81 1.34
N GLN A 291 -8.98 -24.65 0.69
CA GLN A 291 -8.04 -23.59 1.09
C GLN A 291 -8.36 -23.02 2.48
N THR A 292 -9.63 -22.68 2.74
CA THR A 292 -10.05 -22.08 4.02
C THR A 292 -10.02 -23.05 5.20
N THR A 293 -10.00 -24.37 4.95
CA THR A 293 -9.85 -25.41 5.99
C THR A 293 -8.46 -26.02 6.05
N ALA A 294 -7.54 -25.63 5.17
CA ALA A 294 -6.14 -26.00 5.27
C ALA A 294 -5.54 -25.41 6.57
N PRO A 295 -4.78 -26.19 7.36
CA PRO A 295 -4.07 -25.64 8.49
C PRO A 295 -3.02 -24.65 7.98
N ALA A 296 -3.18 -23.36 8.31
CA ALA A 296 -2.23 -22.32 7.92
C ALA A 296 -0.80 -22.70 8.36
N GLU A 297 0.14 -22.71 7.41
CA GLU A 297 1.53 -23.13 7.69
C GLU A 297 2.22 -22.26 8.74
N ASN A 298 1.77 -21.00 8.87
CA ASN A 298 2.04 -20.13 10.00
C ASN A 298 0.71 -19.64 10.61
N PRO A 299 0.18 -20.27 11.66
CA PRO A 299 -1.05 -19.80 12.30
C PRO A 299 -0.82 -18.44 12.95
N LEU A 300 -1.63 -17.45 12.55
CA LEU A 300 -1.64 -16.12 13.16
C LEU A 300 -1.84 -16.23 14.67
N ASN A 301 -0.89 -15.69 15.42
CA ASN A 301 -0.89 -15.71 16.88
C ASN A 301 -0.85 -14.29 17.45
N GLY A 302 -1.04 -14.19 18.77
CA GLY A 302 -1.14 -12.91 19.47
C GLY A 302 -2.58 -12.53 19.81
N THR A 303 -2.76 -11.25 20.11
CA THR A 303 -3.98 -10.72 20.75
C THR A 303 -4.33 -9.37 20.14
N ILE A 304 -5.57 -9.22 19.67
CA ILE A 304 -6.11 -7.94 19.21
C ILE A 304 -6.64 -7.19 20.43
N TYR A 305 -6.21 -5.94 20.59
CA TYR A 305 -6.78 -4.98 21.55
C TYR A 305 -7.62 -3.96 20.79
N TYR A 306 -8.91 -3.88 21.11
CA TYR A 306 -9.85 -2.99 20.44
C TYR A 306 -10.75 -2.29 21.46
N SER A 307 -11.33 -1.16 21.10
CA SER A 307 -12.36 -0.49 21.91
C SER A 307 -13.72 -0.61 21.23
N SER A 308 -14.76 -0.89 22.01
CA SER A 308 -16.15 -0.77 21.56
C SER A 308 -16.98 0.08 22.51
N GLU A 309 -17.99 0.75 21.97
CA GLU A 309 -19.04 1.42 22.73
C GLU A 309 -20.26 0.49 22.85
N GLN A 310 -20.72 0.26 24.07
CA GLN A 310 -21.98 -0.44 24.36
C GLN A 310 -22.73 0.34 25.45
N ASP A 311 -24.00 0.67 25.20
CA ASP A 311 -24.86 1.42 26.12
C ASP A 311 -24.23 2.71 26.66
N GLY A 312 -23.50 3.44 25.80
CA GLY A 312 -22.78 4.68 26.14
C GLY A 312 -21.46 4.47 26.90
N ARG A 313 -21.06 3.22 27.18
CA ARG A 313 -19.80 2.88 27.84
C ARG A 313 -18.78 2.35 26.83
N TYR A 314 -17.63 3.00 26.78
CA TYR A 314 -16.48 2.53 26.01
C TYR A 314 -15.66 1.54 26.84
N THR A 315 -15.29 0.40 26.26
CA THR A 315 -14.46 -0.62 26.92
C THR A 315 -13.35 -1.05 25.97
N ILE A 316 -12.11 -1.12 26.45
CA ILE A 316 -11.02 -1.81 25.76
C ILE A 316 -11.10 -3.29 26.09
N TRP A 317 -11.19 -4.10 25.04
CA TRP A 317 -11.25 -5.55 25.06
C TRP A 317 -9.93 -6.14 24.55
N ARG A 318 -9.69 -7.40 24.90
CA ARG A 318 -8.70 -8.27 24.26
C ARG A 318 -9.38 -9.49 23.67
N VAL A 319 -8.91 -9.93 22.51
CA VAL A 319 -9.30 -11.21 21.90
C VAL A 319 -8.07 -11.93 21.35
N PRO A 320 -7.76 -13.17 21.77
CA PRO A 320 -6.70 -13.97 21.18
C PRO A 320 -7.05 -14.37 19.74
N VAL A 321 -6.13 -14.18 18.79
CA VAL A 321 -6.37 -14.51 17.38
C VAL A 321 -6.65 -16.01 17.20
N THR A 322 -5.98 -16.86 17.98
CA THR A 322 -6.14 -18.32 17.98
C THR A 322 -7.37 -18.82 18.75
N ASN A 323 -8.11 -17.95 19.43
CA ASN A 323 -9.32 -18.30 20.16
C ASN A 323 -10.27 -17.09 20.24
N PRO A 324 -10.99 -16.77 19.15
CA PRO A 324 -11.83 -15.58 19.06
C PRO A 324 -13.03 -15.61 20.01
N GLU A 325 -13.41 -16.76 20.56
CA GLU A 325 -14.45 -16.86 21.59
C GLU A 325 -13.97 -16.37 22.97
N SER A 326 -12.66 -16.32 23.21
CA SER A 326 -12.04 -15.93 24.49
C SER A 326 -11.90 -14.41 24.66
N VAL A 327 -12.95 -13.65 24.33
CA VAL A 327 -13.00 -12.19 24.52
C VAL A 327 -13.03 -11.83 26.01
N ALA A 328 -12.22 -10.86 26.43
CA ALA A 328 -12.22 -10.36 27.81
C ALA A 328 -12.04 -8.83 27.86
N SER A 329 -12.67 -8.16 28.83
CA SER A 329 -12.41 -6.73 29.07
C SER A 329 -11.05 -6.52 29.71
N VAL A 330 -10.41 -5.40 29.37
CA VAL A 330 -9.09 -4.98 29.88
C VAL A 330 -9.22 -3.67 30.64
N ILE A 331 -9.92 -2.68 30.08
CA ILE A 331 -10.14 -1.37 30.70
C ILE A 331 -11.55 -0.86 30.39
N ASN A 332 -12.34 -0.59 31.42
CA ASN A 332 -13.67 0.03 31.32
C ASN A 332 -13.56 1.55 31.30
N ASN A 333 -14.46 2.21 30.56
CA ASN A 333 -14.44 3.65 30.29
C ASN A 333 -13.13 4.10 29.61
N ALA A 334 -12.73 3.39 28.54
CA ALA A 334 -11.52 3.69 27.79
C ALA A 334 -11.69 3.46 26.28
N SER A 335 -11.05 4.31 25.48
CA SER A 335 -11.08 4.28 24.01
C SER A 335 -9.70 4.55 23.41
N GLN A 336 -9.58 4.46 22.09
CA GLN A 336 -8.35 4.77 21.35
C GLN A 336 -7.09 3.97 21.81
N PRO A 337 -7.16 2.62 21.90
CA PRO A 337 -6.03 1.80 22.35
C PRO A 337 -4.84 1.88 21.39
N SER A 338 -3.64 1.90 21.96
CA SER A 338 -2.37 1.92 21.22
C SER A 338 -1.29 1.16 21.99
N LEU A 339 -0.82 0.05 21.43
CA LEU A 339 0.03 -0.91 22.12
C LEU A 339 1.48 -0.85 21.59
N LEU A 340 2.46 -0.86 22.49
CA LEU A 340 3.87 -1.10 22.18
C LEU A 340 4.46 -2.12 23.17
N GLY A 341 4.63 -3.36 22.72
CA GLY A 341 5.01 -4.47 23.60
C GLY A 341 3.91 -4.73 24.64
N ASN A 342 4.24 -4.63 25.92
CA ASN A 342 3.29 -4.71 27.03
C ASN A 342 2.67 -3.35 27.43
N ARG A 343 3.07 -2.22 26.82
CA ARG A 343 2.60 -0.88 27.21
C ARG A 343 1.41 -0.45 26.36
N LEU A 344 0.29 -0.18 27.02
CA LEU A 344 -0.94 0.28 26.39
C LEU A 344 -1.18 1.75 26.74
N ALA A 345 -1.18 2.62 25.73
CA ALA A 345 -1.70 3.98 25.82
C ALA A 345 -3.15 4.01 25.35
N PHE A 346 -3.97 4.86 25.96
CA PHE A 346 -5.40 4.97 25.64
C PHE A 346 -5.99 6.31 26.11
N TYR A 347 -7.14 6.66 25.56
CA TYR A 347 -7.97 7.75 26.07
C TYR A 347 -8.87 7.25 27.21
N SER A 348 -8.64 7.73 28.42
CA SER A 348 -9.55 7.49 29.55
C SER A 348 -10.81 8.34 29.38
N ARG A 349 -11.98 7.70 29.46
CA ARG A 349 -13.31 8.35 29.53
C ARG A 349 -13.87 8.41 30.95
N ARG A 350 -13.06 8.14 31.97
CA ARG A 350 -13.48 8.26 33.37
C ARG A 350 -13.61 9.73 33.76
N SER A 351 -14.72 10.15 34.36
CA SER A 351 -14.91 11.54 34.80
C SER A 351 -13.91 12.02 35.88
N ASP A 352 -13.27 11.11 36.61
CA ASP A 352 -12.24 11.39 37.62
C ASP A 352 -10.79 11.36 37.07
N SER A 353 -10.62 11.06 35.78
CA SER A 353 -9.32 10.87 35.14
C SER A 353 -9.38 10.92 33.61
N GLU A 354 -10.23 11.78 33.02
CA GLU A 354 -10.44 11.86 31.57
C GLU A 354 -9.16 12.33 30.85
N GLY A 355 -8.87 11.79 29.66
CA GLY A 355 -7.70 12.15 28.84
C GLY A 355 -6.65 11.04 28.67
N LEU A 356 -5.59 11.36 27.92
CA LEU A 356 -4.51 10.43 27.58
C LEU A 356 -3.85 9.78 28.83
N SER A 357 -3.95 8.46 28.90
CA SER A 357 -3.55 7.58 30.00
C SER A 357 -2.78 6.36 29.50
N GLY A 358 -2.15 5.61 30.40
CA GLY A 358 -1.48 4.37 30.03
C GLY A 358 -1.27 3.38 31.17
N VAL A 359 -0.95 2.14 30.80
CA VAL A 359 -0.74 1.00 31.72
C VAL A 359 0.28 0.01 31.13
N GLU A 360 0.97 -0.73 32.01
CA GLU A 360 1.77 -1.89 31.66
C GLU A 360 0.96 -3.18 31.89
N LEU A 361 0.89 -4.03 30.87
CA LEU A 361 0.08 -5.26 30.83
C LEU A 361 0.88 -6.51 31.20
N ASP A 362 1.95 -6.36 31.99
CA ASP A 362 2.77 -7.48 32.50
C ASP A 362 2.08 -8.25 33.65
N HIS A 363 1.00 -7.70 34.21
CA HIS A 363 0.18 -8.31 35.25
C HIS A 363 -1.32 -8.20 34.95
N SER A 364 -2.15 -8.83 35.78
CA SER A 364 -3.61 -8.69 35.69
C SER A 364 -4.04 -7.32 36.20
N VAL A 365 -4.58 -6.51 35.29
CA VAL A 365 -5.12 -5.17 35.55
C VAL A 365 -6.58 -5.27 36.02
N ASP A 366 -7.02 -4.45 36.99
CA ASP A 366 -8.45 -4.27 37.29
C ASP A 366 -9.07 -3.35 36.21
N PRO A 367 -10.08 -3.82 35.44
CA PRO A 367 -10.70 -2.99 34.41
C PRO A 367 -11.32 -1.68 34.91
N ASN A 368 -11.54 -1.52 36.21
CA ASN A 368 -12.12 -0.31 36.82
C ASN A 368 -11.09 0.54 37.57
N GLU A 369 -9.79 0.26 37.45
CA GLU A 369 -8.72 1.05 38.06
C GLU A 369 -8.63 2.47 37.44
N ARG A 370 -7.94 3.36 38.17
CA ARG A 370 -7.64 4.73 37.75
C ARG A 370 -6.17 4.85 37.37
N PHE A 371 -5.91 4.71 36.07
CA PHE A 371 -4.56 4.70 35.49
C PHE A 371 -3.86 6.06 35.51
N PRO A 372 -2.50 6.09 35.50
CA PRO A 372 -1.74 7.32 35.37
C PRO A 372 -1.98 7.98 34.00
N ARG A 373 -2.10 9.32 34.02
CA ARG A 373 -2.21 10.15 32.82
C ARG A 373 -0.84 10.61 32.34
N TYR A 374 -0.58 10.54 31.03
CA TYR A 374 0.64 11.10 30.45
C TYR A 374 0.65 12.63 30.46
N THR A 375 -0.53 13.24 30.35
CA THR A 375 -0.73 14.69 30.23
C THR A 375 -1.87 15.20 31.13
N ASN A 376 -2.18 16.50 31.07
CA ASN A 376 -3.18 17.15 31.93
C ASN A 376 -4.52 17.47 31.25
N ASN A 377 -4.55 17.63 29.92
CA ASN A 377 -5.71 18.23 29.25
C ASN A 377 -6.65 17.12 28.79
N VAL A 378 -7.96 17.30 28.94
CA VAL A 378 -8.95 16.22 28.73
C VAL A 378 -9.21 15.95 27.25
N GLU A 379 -8.77 16.87 26.40
CA GLU A 379 -8.82 16.83 24.94
C GLU A 379 -7.69 15.97 24.33
N ASP A 380 -6.63 15.70 25.09
CA ASP A 380 -5.43 14.99 24.62
C ASP A 380 -5.77 13.55 24.19
N ALA A 381 -5.53 13.22 22.91
CA ALA A 381 -5.80 11.92 22.27
C ALA A 381 -7.27 11.47 22.29
N ARG A 382 -8.22 12.42 22.32
CA ARG A 382 -9.67 12.12 22.36
C ARG A 382 -10.19 11.52 21.05
N GLU A 383 -9.95 12.22 19.95
CA GLU A 383 -10.55 11.90 18.64
C GLU A 383 -9.68 10.93 17.80
N SER A 384 -8.37 10.82 18.12
CA SER A 384 -7.41 9.90 17.48
C SER A 384 -6.52 9.19 18.51
N PRO A 385 -6.04 7.96 18.25
CA PRO A 385 -5.14 7.25 19.14
C PRO A 385 -3.73 7.86 19.17
N ALA A 386 -3.20 8.05 20.38
CA ALA A 386 -1.80 8.39 20.57
C ALA A 386 -0.90 7.27 20.02
N ARG A 387 0.17 7.59 19.29
CA ARG A 387 1.08 6.59 18.72
C ARG A 387 2.44 6.66 19.40
N TRP A 388 2.97 5.50 19.78
CA TRP A 388 4.32 5.36 20.33
C TRP A 388 5.36 5.60 19.25
N ASN A 389 6.49 6.23 19.60
CA ASN A 389 7.70 6.13 18.77
C ASN A 389 8.31 4.71 18.90
N PRO A 390 9.15 4.25 17.95
CA PRO A 390 9.66 2.88 17.95
C PRO A 390 10.46 2.48 19.21
N THR A 391 11.10 3.45 19.87
CA THR A 391 11.81 3.23 21.15
C THR A 391 10.87 3.22 22.36
N GLY A 392 9.63 3.68 22.20
CA GLY A 392 8.65 3.83 23.27
C GLY A 392 9.08 4.80 24.36
N THR A 393 9.79 5.87 24.00
CA THR A 393 10.15 6.98 24.89
C THR A 393 9.25 8.21 24.73
N LEU A 394 8.53 8.29 23.60
CA LEU A 394 7.59 9.36 23.28
C LEU A 394 6.26 8.78 22.78
N LEU A 395 5.17 9.49 23.09
CA LEU A 395 3.90 9.39 22.39
C LEU A 395 3.72 10.65 21.51
N VAL A 396 3.14 10.49 20.32
CA VAL A 396 2.57 11.59 19.51
C VAL A 396 1.05 11.47 19.49
N PHE A 397 0.31 12.57 19.56
CA PHE A 397 -1.16 12.57 19.61
C PHE A 397 -1.74 13.90 19.10
N SER A 398 -3.01 13.90 18.67
CA SER A 398 -3.75 15.15 18.41
C SER A 398 -4.49 15.66 19.64
N SER A 399 -4.64 16.98 19.76
CA SER A 399 -5.44 17.65 20.78
C SER A 399 -5.91 19.03 20.31
N THR A 400 -7.10 19.43 20.74
CA THR A 400 -7.76 20.72 20.44
C THR A 400 -7.52 21.80 21.51
N ASP A 401 -6.39 21.68 22.20
CA ASP A 401 -6.04 22.31 23.49
C ASP A 401 -6.55 23.76 23.71
N GLY A 402 -7.68 23.89 24.41
CA GLY A 402 -8.27 25.17 24.86
C GLY A 402 -8.87 26.07 23.77
N ASP A 403 -8.33 26.09 22.56
CA ASP A 403 -8.73 27.01 21.47
C ASP A 403 -9.46 26.32 20.30
N ARG A 404 -9.76 25.02 20.43
CA ARG A 404 -10.47 24.19 19.43
C ARG A 404 -9.73 24.01 18.11
N LYS A 405 -8.41 24.23 18.07
CA LYS A 405 -7.56 23.95 16.90
C LYS A 405 -6.79 22.65 17.08
N ASP A 406 -6.97 21.73 16.15
CA ASP A 406 -6.25 20.45 16.14
C ASP A 406 -4.76 20.66 15.93
N ARG A 407 -4.00 20.26 16.96
CA ARG A 407 -2.53 20.27 16.95
C ARG A 407 -2.00 18.91 17.35
N LEU A 408 -0.87 18.59 16.75
CA LEU A 408 -0.04 17.46 17.13
C LEU A 408 0.88 17.86 18.28
N TYR A 409 0.93 17.00 19.29
CA TYR A 409 1.79 17.12 20.45
C TYR A 409 2.65 15.88 20.61
N THR A 410 3.79 16.03 21.27
CA THR A 410 4.54 14.89 21.83
C THR A 410 4.59 14.96 23.35
N THR A 411 4.65 13.81 24.02
CA THR A 411 4.83 13.70 25.48
C THR A 411 5.80 12.58 25.84
N PRO A 412 6.69 12.76 26.83
CA PRO A 412 7.51 11.69 27.37
C PRO A 412 6.66 10.60 28.03
N THR A 413 7.02 9.34 27.82
CA THR A 413 6.30 8.18 28.39
C THR A 413 6.56 7.97 29.89
N THR A 414 7.15 8.96 30.57
CA THR A 414 7.52 8.94 32.00
C THR A 414 6.42 9.50 32.91
N PHE A 415 5.19 9.67 32.40
CA PHE A 415 4.05 10.29 33.11
C PHE A 415 4.34 11.66 33.73
N SER A 416 5.25 12.43 33.12
CA SER A 416 5.72 13.72 33.64
C SER A 416 4.72 14.86 33.50
N ARG A 417 3.60 14.65 32.78
CA ARG A 417 2.55 15.64 32.52
C ARG A 417 3.01 16.84 31.69
N VAL A 418 4.12 16.67 30.96
CA VAL A 418 4.67 17.63 29.99
C VAL A 418 4.28 17.21 28.58
N LYS A 419 3.91 18.18 27.73
CA LYS A 419 3.74 17.98 26.29
C LYS A 419 4.27 19.18 25.51
N ASP A 420 4.81 18.91 24.33
CA ASP A 420 5.38 19.91 23.41
C ASP A 420 4.60 19.94 22.10
N VAL A 421 4.36 21.14 21.56
CA VAL A 421 3.66 21.34 20.27
C VAL A 421 4.57 20.96 19.11
N VAL A 422 4.08 20.15 18.17
CA VAL A 422 4.79 19.78 16.94
C VAL A 422 4.37 20.66 15.75
N ILE A 423 3.07 20.70 15.45
CA ILE A 423 2.44 21.42 14.32
C ILE A 423 0.90 21.38 14.44
N GLU A 424 0.16 22.20 13.67
CA GLU A 424 -1.29 22.00 13.44
C GLU A 424 -1.52 20.73 12.59
N GLY A 425 -2.54 19.92 12.93
CA GLY A 425 -2.80 18.63 12.29
C GLY A 425 -3.46 17.58 13.18
N GLU A 426 -3.86 16.47 12.56
CA GLU A 426 -4.59 15.34 13.15
C GLU A 426 -3.94 13.98 12.83
N ASP A 427 -4.44 12.91 13.46
CA ASP A 427 -4.13 11.50 13.14
C ASP A 427 -2.62 11.19 12.93
N PRO A 428 -1.73 11.52 13.89
CA PRO A 428 -0.30 11.32 13.70
C PRO A 428 0.10 9.83 13.79
N VAL A 429 1.17 9.45 13.11
CA VAL A 429 1.87 8.17 13.29
C VAL A 429 3.38 8.32 13.07
N TRP A 430 4.16 7.67 13.93
CA TRP A 430 5.62 7.58 13.77
C TRP A 430 6.00 6.63 12.65
N SER A 431 7.05 6.97 11.89
CA SER A 431 7.71 6.01 11.01
C SER A 431 8.35 4.86 11.82
N PRO A 432 8.50 3.65 11.25
CA PRO A 432 9.15 2.52 11.93
C PRO A 432 10.61 2.79 12.35
N ASP A 433 11.29 3.75 11.71
CA ASP A 433 12.64 4.19 12.06
C ASP A 433 12.68 5.38 13.04
N GLY A 434 11.52 5.93 13.41
CA GLY A 434 11.36 7.00 14.40
C GLY A 434 11.76 8.41 13.93
N LYS A 435 12.17 8.57 12.67
CA LYS A 435 12.66 9.87 12.14
C LYS A 435 11.56 10.80 11.63
N TYR A 436 10.38 10.25 11.35
CA TYR A 436 9.28 11.00 10.75
C TYR A 436 7.96 10.80 11.51
N ILE A 437 7.10 11.81 11.41
CA ILE A 437 5.68 11.74 11.76
C ILE A 437 4.89 11.92 10.47
N LEU A 438 4.11 10.92 10.09
CA LEU A 438 3.10 11.00 9.04
C LEU A 438 1.78 11.41 9.70
N TYR A 439 1.07 12.40 9.15
CA TYR A 439 -0.13 12.95 9.78
C TYR A 439 -1.10 13.52 8.76
N ARG A 440 -2.35 13.76 9.17
CA ARG A 440 -3.34 14.51 8.39
C ARG A 440 -3.13 16.01 8.62
N ASP A 441 -2.75 16.73 7.57
CA ASP A 441 -2.77 18.19 7.56
C ASP A 441 -4.22 18.67 7.43
N VAL A 442 -4.64 19.56 8.33
CA VAL A 442 -5.99 20.15 8.34
C VAL A 442 -6.06 21.42 7.48
N GLY A 443 -4.91 22.00 7.13
CA GLY A 443 -4.78 23.25 6.37
C GLY A 443 -5.19 24.49 7.17
N ALA A 444 -4.47 25.60 7.01
CA ALA A 444 -4.75 26.85 7.72
C ALA A 444 -6.19 27.40 7.50
N ASP A 445 -6.80 27.06 6.35
CA ASP A 445 -8.17 27.45 5.96
C ASP A 445 -9.01 26.25 5.44
N GLY A 446 -8.64 25.00 5.75
CA GLY A 446 -9.41 23.79 5.36
C GLY A 446 -9.43 23.42 3.86
N ASN A 447 -8.83 24.22 2.97
CA ASN A 447 -8.97 24.05 1.51
C ASN A 447 -8.13 22.92 0.88
N MET A 448 -7.17 22.31 1.60
CA MET A 448 -6.38 21.18 1.11
C MET A 448 -5.99 20.22 2.25
N PRO A 449 -6.92 19.40 2.78
CA PRO A 449 -6.55 18.28 3.62
C PRO A 449 -5.64 17.28 2.87
N GLY A 450 -4.99 16.39 3.60
CA GLY A 450 -4.20 15.29 3.02
C GLY A 450 -3.05 14.86 3.92
N LEU A 451 -2.37 13.78 3.52
CA LEU A 451 -1.27 13.21 4.29
C LEU A 451 0.03 13.97 4.06
N VAL A 452 0.72 14.30 5.15
CA VAL A 452 2.00 15.00 5.17
C VAL A 452 2.99 14.23 6.04
N LEU A 453 4.20 14.03 5.51
CA LEU A 453 5.34 13.42 6.21
C LEU A 453 6.24 14.54 6.74
N ARG A 454 6.48 14.57 8.06
CA ARG A 454 7.32 15.58 8.73
C ARG A 454 8.52 14.92 9.39
N SER A 455 9.72 15.39 9.07
CA SER A 455 10.94 15.02 9.81
C SER A 455 10.84 15.54 11.24
N PHE A 456 11.06 14.65 12.21
CA PHE A 456 11.01 15.00 13.63
C PHE A 456 12.21 15.88 14.04
N ASP A 457 13.42 15.52 13.57
CA ASP A 457 14.65 16.24 13.92
C ASP A 457 14.76 17.63 13.27
N THR A 458 14.28 17.79 12.03
CA THR A 458 14.49 19.02 11.23
C THR A 458 13.23 19.87 11.07
N GLY A 459 12.05 19.33 11.35
CA GLY A 459 10.78 20.01 11.13
C GLY A 459 10.45 20.27 9.64
N LEU A 460 11.17 19.66 8.70
CA LEU A 460 10.83 19.71 7.28
C LEU A 460 9.64 18.81 6.97
N SER A 461 8.67 19.31 6.21
CA SER A 461 7.46 18.59 5.82
C SER A 461 7.38 18.38 4.29
N GLN A 462 6.97 17.19 3.87
CA GLN A 462 6.66 16.81 2.49
C GLN A 462 5.20 16.32 2.43
N ARG A 463 4.39 16.89 1.53
CA ARG A 463 3.04 16.39 1.28
C ARG A 463 3.08 15.12 0.41
N LEU A 464 2.27 14.13 0.76
CA LEU A 464 2.16 12.85 0.05
C LEU A 464 0.87 12.76 -0.75
N THR A 465 -0.25 13.32 -0.25
CA THR A 465 -1.56 13.24 -0.91
C THR A 465 -2.31 14.57 -0.97
N HIS A 466 -3.31 14.59 -1.85
CA HIS A 466 -4.23 15.71 -2.08
C HIS A 466 -5.66 15.17 -2.05
N GLY A 467 -6.32 15.27 -0.90
CA GLY A 467 -7.62 14.64 -0.63
C GLY A 467 -7.91 14.59 0.87
N ASP A 468 -9.14 14.25 1.27
CA ASP A 468 -9.50 14.13 2.70
C ASP A 468 -9.07 12.78 3.31
N ASP A 469 -7.81 12.42 3.08
CA ASP A 469 -7.18 11.20 3.61
C ASP A 469 -6.92 11.34 5.11
N ARG A 470 -7.20 10.28 5.88
CA ARG A 470 -7.18 10.29 7.34
C ARG A 470 -6.56 9.02 7.91
N ARG A 471 -6.21 9.04 9.20
CA ARG A 471 -5.75 7.87 9.99
C ARG A 471 -4.63 7.03 9.35
N PRO A 472 -3.49 7.63 8.97
CA PRO A 472 -2.35 6.88 8.44
C PRO A 472 -1.84 5.78 9.40
N ILE A 473 -1.37 4.70 8.78
CA ILE A 473 -0.63 3.60 9.39
C ILE A 473 0.56 3.27 8.48
N TRP A 474 1.61 2.70 9.07
CA TRP A 474 2.80 2.20 8.38
C TRP A 474 2.76 0.68 8.33
#